data_AF-A0A377PEV0-F1
#
_entry.id   AF-A0A377PEV0-F1
#
_cell.length_a   1.000
_cell.length_b   1.000
_cell.length_c   1.000
_cell.angle_alpha   90.00
_cell.angle_beta   90.00
_cell.angle_gamma   90.00
#
_symmetry.space_group_name_H-M   'P 1'
#
loop_
_entity.id
_entity.type
_entity.pdbx_description
1 polymer ?
#
loop_
_entity_poly.entity_id
_entity_poly.type
_entity_poly.pdbx_seq_one_letter_code
_entity_poly.pdbx_strand_id
1 'polypeptide(L)' 'MNDSIVLGIIWHLVGAASAACFYAPFKQVKHWSWETMWSIGGFVSWLVLPWLVSYILLPNFLGLLRLI' A
#
# COMPACT_ATOMS: atom_id res chain seq x y z
N MET A 1 8.85 -18.65 23.34
CA MET A 1 7.64 -17.83 23.60
C MET A 1 7.90 -16.33 23.48
N ASN A 2 9.14 -15.84 23.55
CA ASN A 2 9.44 -14.40 23.49
C ASN A 2 9.65 -13.87 22.06
N ASP A 3 10.24 -14.68 21.17
CA ASP A 3 10.60 -14.23 19.81
C ASP A 3 9.38 -13.89 18.94
N SER A 4 8.30 -14.67 19.07
CA SER A 4 7.05 -14.44 18.35
C SER A 4 6.33 -13.17 18.79
N ILE A 5 6.46 -12.76 20.05
CA ILE A 5 5.89 -11.50 20.56
C ILE A 5 6.67 -10.31 19.99
N VAL A 6 8.01 -10.37 20.03
CA VAL A 6 8.87 -9.32 19.51
C VAL A 6 8.69 -9.15 18.00
N LEU A 7 8.70 -10.25 17.24
CA LEU A 7 8.39 -10.24 15.81
C LEU A 7 6.98 -9.71 15.54
N GLY A 8 6.00 -10.09 16.35
CA GLY A 8 4.64 -9.58 16.27
C GLY A 8 4.56 -8.06 16.40
N ILE A 9 5.25 -7.48 17.40
CA ILE A 9 5.34 -6.03 17.61
C ILE A 9 6.00 -5.35 16.41
N ILE A 10 7.11 -5.90 15.90
CA ILE A 10 7.82 -5.35 14.74
C ILE A 10 6.93 -5.36 13.50
N TRP A 11 6.30 -6.49 13.18
CA TRP A 11 5.40 -6.59 12.04
C TRP A 11 4.19 -5.66 12.16
N HIS A 12 3.66 -5.49 13.38
CA HIS A 12 2.57 -4.55 13.63
C HIS A 12 3.02 -3.10 13.42
N LEU A 13 4.23 -2.75 13.85
CA LEU A 13 4.80 -1.43 13.65
C LEU A 13 5.04 -1.12 12.18
N VAL A 14 5.56 -2.08 11.41
CA VAL A 14 5.72 -1.95 9.95
C VAL A 14 4.38 -1.74 9.27
N GLY A 15 3.35 -2.52 9.63
CA GLY A 15 2.00 -2.35 9.11
C GLY A 15 1.38 -0.99 9.46
N ALA A 16 1.45 -0.59 10.72
CA ALA A 16 0.92 0.68 11.22
C ALA A 16 1.63 1.89 10.58
N ALA A 17 2.95 1.84 10.45
CA ALA A 17 3.74 2.87 9.77
C ALA A 17 3.36 2.96 8.28
N SER A 18 3.23 1.82 7.60
CA SER A 18 2.84 1.78 6.19
C SER A 18 1.45 2.39 5.97
N ALA A 19 0.48 2.06 6.82
CA ALA A 19 -0.85 2.65 6.77
C ALA A 19 -0.82 4.16 7.05
N ALA A 20 -0.07 4.60 8.06
CA ALA A 20 0.08 6.03 8.38
C ALA A 20 0.70 6.81 7.21
N CYS A 21 1.71 6.25 6.54
CA CYS A 21 2.31 6.83 5.33
C CYS A 21 1.32 6.89 4.16
N PHE A 22 0.49 5.87 3.98
CA PHE A 22 -0.54 5.86 2.93
C PHE A 22 -1.58 6.97 3.12
N TYR A 23 -2.00 7.24 4.37
CA TYR A 23 -2.97 8.28 4.69
C TYR A 23 -2.37 9.69 4.91
N ALA A 24 -1.05 9.82 5.08
CA ALA A 24 -0.39 11.11 5.29
C ALA A 24 -0.65 12.15 4.18
N PRO A 25 -0.66 11.80 2.88
CA PRO A 25 -0.97 12.74 1.79
C PRO A 25 -2.40 13.29 1.87
N PHE A 26 -3.35 12.54 2.45
CA PHE A 26 -4.74 12.98 2.55
C PHE A 26 -4.90 14.22 3.45
N LYS A 27 -3.96 14.45 4.37
CA LYS A 27 -3.92 15.67 5.18
C LYS A 27 -3.47 16.91 4.39
N GLN A 28 -2.83 16.73 3.24
CA GLN A 28 -2.35 17.83 2.38
C GLN A 28 -3.41 18.29 1.37
N VAL A 29 -4.37 17.43 1.00
CA VAL A 29 -5.43 17.72 0.01
C VAL A 29 -6.67 18.42 0.61
N LYS A 30 -6.46 19.52 1.33
CA LYS A 30 -7.50 20.21 2.12
C LYS A 30 -8.68 20.77 1.31
N HIS A 31 -8.52 20.94 0.00
CA HIS A 31 -9.53 21.53 -0.89
C HIS A 31 -10.28 20.50 -1.73
N TRP A 32 -10.03 19.20 -1.53
CA TRP A 32 -10.68 18.16 -2.31
C TRP A 32 -12.03 17.81 -1.72
N SER A 33 -12.99 17.45 -2.59
CA SER A 33 -14.22 16.84 -2.12
C SER A 33 -13.92 15.47 -1.51
N TRP A 34 -14.79 15.03 -0.60
CA TRP A 34 -14.69 13.71 -0.01
C TRP A 34 -14.68 12.61 -1.07
N GLU A 35 -15.53 12.70 -2.09
CA GLU A 35 -15.60 11.70 -3.16
C GLU A 35 -14.29 11.64 -3.95
N THR A 36 -13.68 12.79 -4.24
CA THR A 36 -12.42 12.86 -5.00
C THR A 36 -11.27 12.25 -4.20
N MET A 37 -11.19 12.54 -2.90
CA MET A 37 -10.17 11.98 -2.02
C MET A 37 -10.23 10.45 -1.95
N TRP A 38 -11.41 9.89 -1.73
CA TRP A 38 -11.58 8.43 -1.64
C TRP A 38 -11.52 7.72 -2.98
N SER A 39 -11.99 8.35 -4.07
CA SER A 39 -11.90 7.74 -5.41
C SER A 39 -10.45 7.59 -5.84
N ILE A 40 -9.62 8.63 -5.65
CA ILE A 40 -8.19 8.57 -5.98
C ILE A 40 -7.46 7.63 -5.01
N GLY A 41 -7.77 7.70 -3.71
CA GLY A 41 -7.23 6.79 -2.71
C GLY A 41 -7.51 5.31 -3.02
N GLY A 42 -8.76 4.99 -3.37
CA GLY A 42 -9.18 3.65 -3.76
C GLY A 42 -8.53 3.19 -5.06
N PHE A 43 -8.48 4.05 -6.07
CA PHE A 43 -7.78 3.77 -7.34
C PHE A 43 -6.31 3.43 -7.12
N VAL A 44 -5.60 4.24 -6.35
CA VAL A 44 -4.18 4.01 -6.04
C VAL A 44 -4.00 2.75 -5.19
N SER A 45 -4.88 2.52 -4.21
CA SER A 45 -4.81 1.35 -3.31
C SER A 45 -5.05 0.04 -4.04
N TRP A 46 -6.04 -0.01 -4.93
CA TRP A 46 -6.53 -1.26 -5.50
C TRP A 46 -5.95 -1.57 -6.88
N LEU A 47 -5.56 -0.56 -7.65
CA LEU A 47 -5.00 -0.76 -9.00
C LEU A 47 -3.51 -0.45 -9.04
N VAL A 48 -3.09 0.73 -8.59
CA VAL A 48 -1.70 1.15 -8.76
C VAL A 48 -0.75 0.37 -7.84
N LEU A 49 -1.07 0.27 -6.55
CA LEU A 49 -0.21 -0.39 -5.57
C LEU A 49 0.05 -1.87 -5.88
N PRO A 50 -0.96 -2.71 -6.18
CA PRO A 50 -0.72 -4.12 -6.49
C PRO A 50 0.18 -4.32 -7.71
N TRP A 51 0.02 -3.49 -8.74
CA TRP A 51 0.86 -3.55 -9.94
C TRP A 51 2.28 -3.11 -9.65
N LEU A 52 2.45 -2.02 -8.91
CA LEU A 52 3.76 -1.47 -8.58
C LEU A 52 4.55 -2.39 -7.65
N VAL A 53 3.88 -2.95 -6.63
CA VAL A 53 4.47 -3.95 -5.72
C VAL A 53 4.84 -5.23 -6.49
N SER A 54 3.95 -5.71 -7.36
CA SER A 54 4.22 -6.90 -8.17
C SER A 54 5.39 -6.68 -9.13
N TYR A 55 5.50 -5.50 -9.74
CA TYR A 55 6.62 -5.15 -10.59
C TYR A 55 7.97 -5.13 -9.85
N ILE A 56 7.98 -4.65 -8.60
CA ILE A 56 9.20 -4.57 -7.79
C ILE A 56 9.61 -5.94 -7.23
N LEU A 57 8.64 -6.73 -6.76
CA LEU A 57 8.92 -7.99 -6.07
C LEU A 57 9.07 -9.18 -7.03
N LEU A 58 8.41 -9.17 -8.19
CA LEU A 58 8.46 -10.29 -9.12
C LEU A 58 9.56 -10.10 -10.16
N PRO A 59 10.49 -11.06 -10.30
CA PRO A 59 11.62 -10.94 -11.22
C PRO A 59 11.21 -10.94 -12.71
N ASN A 60 10.01 -11.43 -13.04
CA ASN A 60 9.48 -11.45 -14.41
C ASN A 60 8.00 -11.03 -14.48
N PHE A 61 7.65 -9.89 -13.88
CA PHE A 61 6.27 -9.39 -13.90
C PHE A 61 5.71 -9.18 -15.31
N LEU A 62 6.51 -8.66 -16.23
CA LEU A 62 6.10 -8.45 -17.62
C LEU A 62 5.85 -9.76 -18.37
N GLY A 63 6.55 -10.84 -18.01
CA GLY A 63 6.27 -12.19 -18.51
C GLY A 63 4.93 -12.73 -18.01
N LEU A 64 4.59 -12.47 -16.73
CA LEU A 64 3.29 -12.84 -16.16
C LEU A 64 2.14 -12.11 -16.89
N LEU A 65 2.28 -10.81 -17.16
CA LEU A 65 1.25 -10.04 -17.87
C LEU A 65 1.03 -10.49 -19.31
N ARG A 66 2.00 -11.16 -19.94
CA ARG A 66 1.83 -11.74 -21.29
C ARG A 66 1.08 -13.08 -21.29
N LEU A 67 0.95 -13.72 -20.13
CA LEU A 67 0.28 -15.01 -19.97
C LEU A 67 -1.21 -14.87 -19.60
N ILE A 68 -1.61 -13.68 -19.14
CA ILE A 68 -2.99 -13.31 -18.78
C ILE A 68 -3.63 -12.62 -19.97
#